data_AF-A0A6P4IHK2-F1
#
_entry.id   AF-A0A6P4IHK2-F1
#
_cell.length_a   1.000
_cell.length_b   1.000
_cell.length_c   1.000
_cell.angle_alpha   90.00
_cell.angle_beta   90.00
_cell.angle_gamma   90.00
#
_symmetry.space_group_name_H-M   'P 1'
#
loop_
_entity.id
_entity.type
_entity.pdbx_description
1 polymer ?
#
loop_
_entity_poly.entity_id
_entity_poly.type
_entity_poly.pdbx_seq_one_letter_code
_entity_poly.pdbx_strand_id
1 'polypeptide(L)'
;MLRLLTKTRLVRQLVPATGSTSISPRFYAQTAGTGSQKPAEEPISNEPIKFFGSQAATWRAKDTRSGGSDESLWYQPYVISASLGVFLLYFCWLREESDIDQRLEGDLYEHVSGLEEVQLTVNYKYNKEHGLDTKEQEKRLAELGVDLGQLNAKLAAQ
;
A
#
# COMPACT_ATOMS: atom_id res chain seq x y z
N MET A 1 10.69 16.75 -47.04
CA MET A 1 10.90 16.93 -45.59
C MET A 1 10.83 15.56 -44.93
N LEU A 2 11.97 15.10 -44.41
CA LEU A 2 12.11 13.88 -43.60
C LEU A 2 11.35 14.02 -42.27
N ARG A 3 10.80 12.91 -41.78
CA ARG A 3 10.89 12.48 -40.37
C ARG A 3 10.43 11.02 -40.24
N LEU A 4 11.41 10.11 -40.29
CA LEU A 4 11.35 8.85 -39.54
C LEU A 4 11.31 9.20 -38.05
N LEU A 5 10.39 8.60 -37.29
CA LEU A 5 10.54 8.44 -35.84
C LEU A 5 9.97 7.07 -35.44
N THR A 6 10.92 6.16 -35.28
CA THR A 6 10.84 4.83 -34.68
C THR A 6 10.30 4.92 -33.25
N LYS A 7 9.28 4.12 -32.92
CA LYS A 7 8.90 3.86 -31.52
C LYS A 7 9.36 2.47 -31.12
N THR A 8 10.32 2.46 -30.21
CA THR A 8 10.92 1.34 -29.52
C THR A 8 9.87 0.58 -28.69
N ARG A 9 9.73 -0.73 -28.92
CA ARG A 9 9.06 -1.64 -27.99
C ARG A 9 10.05 -2.02 -26.89
N LEU A 10 9.83 -1.54 -25.67
CA LEU A 10 10.47 -2.11 -24.49
C LEU A 10 9.77 -3.44 -24.16
N VAL A 11 10.54 -4.51 -24.21
CA VAL A 11 10.20 -5.87 -23.78
C VAL A 11 10.12 -5.87 -22.26
N ARG A 12 8.94 -6.08 -21.68
CA ARG A 12 8.80 -6.39 -20.26
C ARG A 12 8.87 -7.90 -20.09
N GLN A 13 9.95 -8.36 -19.46
CA GLN A 13 10.20 -9.75 -19.11
C GLN A 13 9.13 -10.28 -18.14
N LEU A 14 8.68 -11.52 -18.38
CA LEU A 14 7.82 -12.29 -17.49
C LEU A 14 8.69 -12.99 -16.44
N VAL A 15 8.44 -12.74 -15.16
CA VAL A 15 8.96 -13.54 -14.04
C VAL A 15 7.91 -14.58 -13.67
N PRO A 16 8.27 -15.86 -13.45
CA PRO A 16 7.32 -16.86 -12.95
C PRO A 16 7.16 -16.70 -11.43
N ALA A 17 5.96 -16.36 -10.97
CA ALA A 17 5.62 -16.38 -9.55
C ALA A 17 5.15 -17.78 -9.15
N THR A 18 6.04 -18.57 -8.58
CA THR A 18 5.68 -19.70 -7.71
C THR A 18 5.38 -19.13 -6.33
N GLY A 19 4.13 -19.24 -5.89
CA GLY A 19 3.70 -18.70 -4.60
C GLY A 19 2.22 -18.98 -4.36
N SER A 20 1.95 -20.14 -3.78
CA SER A 20 0.64 -20.56 -3.29
C SER A 20 0.08 -19.55 -2.28
N THR A 21 -0.95 -18.82 -2.67
CA THR A 21 -1.83 -18.13 -1.73
C THR A 21 -3.25 -18.65 -1.95
N SER A 22 -3.85 -19.17 -0.89
CA SER A 22 -5.18 -19.76 -0.89
C SER A 22 -6.22 -18.69 -1.21
N ILE A 23 -6.80 -18.75 -2.40
CA ILE A 23 -7.96 -17.96 -2.79
C ILE A 23 -9.13 -18.40 -1.90
N SER A 24 -9.53 -17.56 -0.95
CA SER A 24 -10.77 -17.73 -0.19
C SER A 24 -11.96 -17.55 -1.16
N PRO A 25 -12.92 -18.48 -1.23
CA PRO A 25 -14.08 -18.27 -2.07
C PRO A 25 -15.01 -17.23 -1.40
N ARG A 26 -15.30 -16.15 -2.13
CA ARG A 26 -16.40 -15.24 -1.77
C ARG A 26 -17.71 -16.02 -1.99
N PHE A 27 -18.39 -16.36 -0.90
CA PHE A 27 -19.75 -16.91 -0.98
C PHE A 27 -20.72 -15.80 -1.38
N TYR A 28 -21.26 -15.88 -2.59
CA TYR A 28 -22.44 -15.11 -2.98
C TYR A 28 -23.67 -15.82 -2.42
N ALA A 29 -24.38 -15.18 -1.49
CA ALA A 29 -25.68 -15.64 -1.03
C ALA A 29 -26.72 -15.37 -2.14
N GLN A 30 -27.16 -16.39 -2.86
CA GLN A 30 -28.32 -16.29 -3.74
C GLN A 30 -29.60 -16.34 -2.90
N THR A 31 -30.29 -15.20 -2.79
CA THR A 31 -31.68 -15.17 -2.33
C THR A 31 -32.56 -15.80 -3.41
N ALA A 32 -33.17 -16.94 -3.09
CA ALA A 32 -34.13 -17.61 -3.96
C ALA A 32 -35.38 -16.74 -4.13
N GLY A 33 -35.47 -16.06 -5.29
CA GLY A 33 -36.64 -15.32 -5.75
C GLY A 33 -37.34 -16.09 -6.87
N THR A 34 -38.55 -16.55 -6.56
CA THR A 34 -39.66 -17.06 -7.38
C THR A 34 -39.59 -16.90 -8.91
N GLY A 35 -39.74 -18.03 -9.63
CA GLY A 35 -40.27 -18.04 -11.00
C GLY A 35 -39.28 -18.30 -12.14
N SER A 36 -38.49 -19.37 -12.08
CA SER A 36 -37.64 -19.79 -13.21
C SER A 36 -38.48 -20.49 -14.29
N GLN A 37 -38.72 -19.82 -15.42
CA GLN A 37 -38.93 -20.54 -16.68
C GLN A 37 -37.60 -21.15 -17.09
N LYS A 38 -37.48 -22.47 -16.91
CA LYS A 38 -36.35 -23.27 -17.37
C LYS A 38 -36.17 -23.02 -18.88
N PRO A 39 -35.03 -22.50 -19.36
CA PRO A 39 -34.80 -22.43 -20.79
C PRO A 39 -34.80 -23.88 -21.31
N ALA A 40 -35.70 -24.17 -22.24
CA ALA A 40 -35.74 -25.47 -22.90
C ALA A 40 -34.35 -25.75 -23.47
N GLU A 41 -33.80 -26.93 -23.17
CA GLU A 41 -32.54 -27.40 -23.71
C GLU A 41 -32.68 -27.49 -25.23
N GLU A 42 -32.21 -26.48 -25.96
CA GLU A 42 -32.20 -26.52 -27.41
C GLU A 42 -31.24 -27.63 -27.86
N PRO A 43 -31.64 -28.46 -28.85
CA PRO A 43 -30.79 -29.54 -29.33
C PRO A 43 -29.48 -28.98 -29.86
N ILE A 44 -28.36 -29.61 -29.48
CA ILE A 44 -27.01 -29.25 -29.92
C ILE A 44 -26.93 -29.43 -31.44
N SER A 45 -27.19 -28.35 -32.18
CA SER A 45 -27.09 -28.32 -33.64
C SER A 45 -25.62 -28.14 -34.03
N ASN A 46 -25.17 -28.85 -35.07
CA ASN A 46 -23.83 -28.70 -35.66
C ASN A 46 -23.73 -27.46 -36.58
N GLU A 47 -24.76 -26.63 -36.63
CA GLU A 47 -24.74 -25.38 -37.39
C GLU A 47 -23.94 -24.28 -36.68
N PRO A 48 -23.31 -23.36 -37.43
CA PRO A 48 -22.63 -22.21 -36.85
C PRO A 48 -23.58 -21.36 -35.98
N ILE A 49 -23.17 -21.09 -34.74
CA ILE A 49 -23.94 -20.27 -33.80
C ILE A 49 -24.07 -18.85 -34.36
N LYS A 50 -25.31 -18.38 -34.52
CA LYS A 50 -25.60 -17.02 -34.99
C LYS A 50 -25.35 -16.02 -33.87
N PHE A 51 -24.43 -15.08 -34.08
CA PHE A 51 -24.12 -14.04 -33.10
C PHE A 51 -25.25 -13.00 -33.00
N PHE A 52 -25.70 -12.46 -34.13
CA PHE A 52 -26.79 -11.48 -34.18
C PHE A 52 -28.12 -12.12 -33.77
N GLY A 53 -28.75 -11.57 -32.73
CA GLY A 53 -29.99 -12.11 -32.15
C GLY A 53 -29.78 -13.10 -30.99
N SER A 54 -28.53 -13.50 -30.70
CA SER A 54 -28.22 -14.28 -29.49
C SER A 54 -28.13 -13.39 -28.24
N GLN A 55 -28.26 -13.99 -27.06
CA GLN A 55 -28.02 -13.29 -25.78
C GLN A 55 -26.59 -12.72 -25.68
N ALA A 56 -25.62 -13.31 -26.40
CA ALA A 56 -24.26 -12.80 -26.46
C ALA A 56 -24.16 -11.45 -27.17
N ALA A 57 -25.09 -11.10 -28.07
CA ALA A 57 -25.10 -9.78 -28.73
C ALA A 57 -25.54 -8.64 -27.79
N THR A 58 -26.28 -8.94 -26.72
CA THR A 58 -26.69 -7.94 -25.72
C THR A 58 -25.55 -7.59 -24.76
N TRP A 59 -24.55 -8.47 -24.63
CA TRP A 59 -23.42 -8.28 -23.74
C TRP A 59 -22.47 -7.20 -24.24
N ARG A 60 -22.29 -6.12 -23.46
CA ARG A 60 -21.42 -5.01 -23.90
C ARG A 60 -19.98 -5.33 -23.56
N ALA A 61 -19.05 -4.94 -24.44
CA ALA A 61 -17.61 -5.09 -24.19
C ALA A 61 -17.14 -4.42 -22.89
N LYS A 62 -17.86 -3.38 -22.43
CA LYS A 62 -17.61 -2.73 -21.13
C LYS A 62 -17.78 -3.71 -19.97
N ASP A 63 -18.77 -4.61 -20.02
CA ASP A 63 -19.17 -5.48 -18.91
C ASP A 63 -18.14 -6.59 -18.65
N THR A 64 -17.41 -7.06 -19.68
CA THR A 64 -16.24 -7.95 -19.49
C THR A 64 -14.98 -7.18 -19.12
N ARG A 65 -14.79 -5.97 -19.68
CA ARG A 65 -13.53 -5.23 -19.55
C ARG A 65 -13.37 -4.56 -18.19
N SER A 66 -14.45 -4.04 -17.60
CA SER A 66 -14.36 -3.25 -16.37
C SER A 66 -14.45 -4.06 -15.08
N GLY A 67 -14.70 -5.38 -15.15
CA GLY A 67 -14.58 -6.28 -14.00
C GLY A 67 -15.32 -5.78 -12.75
N GLY A 68 -16.61 -5.52 -12.88
CA GLY A 68 -17.43 -5.00 -11.79
C GLY A 68 -18.57 -4.17 -12.36
N SER A 69 -19.79 -4.55 -12.05
CA SER A 69 -20.97 -3.74 -12.33
C SER A 69 -20.92 -2.49 -11.43
N ASP A 70 -21.29 -1.32 -11.94
CA ASP A 70 -21.41 -0.05 -11.19
C ASP A 70 -22.49 -0.09 -10.07
N GLU A 71 -23.01 -1.28 -9.76
CA GLU A 71 -24.00 -1.56 -8.72
C GLU A 71 -23.39 -1.51 -7.31
N SER A 72 -22.59 -0.48 -7.01
CA SER A 72 -22.21 -0.19 -5.63
C SER A 72 -23.34 0.59 -4.98
N LEU A 73 -23.83 0.08 -3.85
CA LEU A 73 -24.90 0.72 -3.13
C LEU A 73 -24.38 2.04 -2.53
N TRP A 74 -25.16 3.11 -2.64
CA TRP A 74 -24.78 4.45 -2.19
C TRP A 74 -24.40 4.51 -0.70
N TYR A 75 -24.93 3.60 0.12
CA TYR A 75 -24.64 3.53 1.56
C TYR A 75 -23.41 2.69 1.92
N GLN A 76 -22.87 1.92 0.97
CA GLN A 76 -21.70 1.04 1.18
C GLN A 76 -20.49 1.78 1.81
N PRO A 77 -20.03 2.95 1.29
CA PRO A 77 -18.89 3.63 1.90
C PRO A 77 -19.20 4.10 3.33
N TYR A 78 -20.42 4.55 3.60
CA TYR A 78 -20.79 5.04 4.92
C TYR A 78 -20.82 3.94 5.97
N VAL A 79 -21.32 2.74 5.62
CA VAL A 79 -21.32 1.60 6.55
C VAL A 79 -19.89 1.17 6.89
N ILE A 80 -19.01 1.14 5.88
CA ILE A 80 -17.59 0.80 6.08
C ILE A 80 -16.89 1.88 6.92
N SER A 81 -17.11 3.16 6.61
CA SER A 81 -16.55 4.26 7.40
C SER A 81 -17.07 4.30 8.82
N ALA A 82 -18.36 4.00 9.04
CA ALA A 82 -18.95 3.94 10.37
C ALA A 82 -18.38 2.79 11.19
N SER A 83 -18.23 1.59 10.62
CA SER A 83 -17.66 0.45 11.34
C SER A 83 -16.18 0.67 11.67
N LEU A 84 -15.40 1.22 10.73
CA LEU A 84 -14.01 1.60 10.99
C LEU A 84 -13.92 2.74 12.00
N GLY A 85 -14.83 3.72 11.93
CA GLY A 85 -14.90 4.84 12.85
C GLY A 85 -15.19 4.39 14.29
N VAL A 86 -16.16 3.50 14.49
CA VAL A 86 -16.45 2.90 15.82
C VAL A 86 -15.25 2.09 16.32
N PHE A 87 -14.61 1.32 15.45
CA PHE A 87 -13.40 0.57 15.79
C PHE A 87 -12.26 1.50 16.24
N LEU A 88 -12.00 2.58 15.50
CA LEU A 88 -10.98 3.57 15.87
C LEU A 88 -11.35 4.33 17.14
N LEU A 89 -12.62 4.70 17.33
CA LEU A 89 -13.07 5.38 18.54
C LEU A 89 -12.86 4.48 19.76
N TYR A 90 -13.13 3.18 19.64
CA TYR A 90 -12.78 2.21 20.67
C TYR A 90 -11.27 2.17 20.93
N PHE A 91 -10.44 2.03 19.89
CA PHE A 91 -8.99 1.89 20.07
C PHE A 91 -8.28 3.16 20.55
N CYS A 92 -8.70 4.33 20.12
CA CYS A 92 -8.03 5.59 20.42
C CYS A 92 -8.55 6.28 21.67
N TRP A 93 -9.79 6.01 22.11
CA TRP A 93 -10.40 6.73 23.23
C TRP A 93 -10.90 5.82 24.34
N LEU A 94 -11.68 4.77 24.01
CA LEU A 94 -12.36 3.98 25.04
C LEU A 94 -11.49 2.84 25.60
N ARG A 95 -10.49 2.39 24.83
CA ARG A 95 -9.54 1.39 25.27
C ARG A 95 -8.66 2.00 26.36
N GLU A 96 -8.58 1.32 27.50
CA GLU A 96 -7.63 1.66 28.55
C GLU A 96 -6.21 1.72 27.97
N GLU A 97 -5.42 2.67 28.47
CA GLU A 97 -4.07 2.94 28.00
C GLU A 97 -3.23 1.65 28.03
N SER A 98 -2.66 1.30 26.87
CA SER A 98 -1.78 0.14 26.78
C SER A 98 -0.41 0.52 27.33
N ASP A 99 0.29 -0.41 28.00
CA ASP A 99 1.69 -0.21 28.42
C ASP A 99 2.59 0.27 27.26
N ILE A 100 2.24 -0.10 26.02
CA ILE A 100 2.92 0.34 24.81
C ILE A 100 2.71 1.83 24.58
N ASP A 101 1.50 2.34 24.79
CA ASP A 101 1.18 3.77 24.60
C ASP A 101 1.94 4.63 25.62
N GLN A 102 2.03 4.18 26.89
CA GLN A 102 2.86 4.85 27.92
C GLN A 102 4.35 4.87 27.56
N ARG A 103 4.86 3.79 26.97
CA ARG A 103 6.27 3.69 26.54
C ARG A 103 6.59 4.51 25.28
N LEU A 104 5.57 5.04 24.61
CA LEU A 104 5.74 5.99 23.51
C LEU A 104 5.64 7.44 24.01
N GLU A 105 5.24 7.67 25.27
CA GLU A 105 5.20 8.99 25.87
C GLU A 105 6.61 9.41 26.31
N GLY A 106 7.06 10.59 25.88
CA GLY A 106 8.39 11.13 26.18
C GLY A 106 9.27 11.34 24.95
N ASP A 107 10.53 11.70 25.16
CA ASP A 107 11.47 11.88 24.06
C ASP A 107 11.99 10.52 23.55
N LEU A 108 12.11 10.38 22.24
CA LEU A 108 12.54 9.15 21.58
C LEU A 108 14.00 8.81 21.94
N TYR A 109 14.79 9.85 22.22
CA TYR A 109 16.19 9.73 22.61
C TYR A 109 16.37 9.10 24.01
N GLU A 110 15.39 9.26 24.91
CA GLU A 110 15.42 8.61 26.24
C GLU A 110 15.10 7.11 26.15
N HIS A 111 14.25 6.74 25.18
CA HIS A 111 13.79 5.36 25.00
C HIS A 111 14.79 4.49 24.22
N VAL A 112 15.51 5.09 23.26
CA VAL A 112 16.48 4.37 22.42
C VAL A 112 17.88 4.90 22.72
N SER A 113 18.59 4.20 23.61
CA SER A 113 19.97 4.52 23.96
C SER A 113 20.85 4.60 22.71
N GLY A 114 21.54 5.72 22.51
CA GLY A 114 22.49 5.93 21.42
C GLY A 114 21.88 6.45 20.10
N LEU A 115 20.56 6.61 20.01
CA LEU A 115 19.92 7.17 18.81
C LEU A 115 20.32 8.64 18.60
N GLU A 116 20.37 9.41 19.69
CA GLU A 116 20.78 10.81 19.67
C GLU A 116 22.22 10.95 19.16
N GLU A 117 23.15 10.14 19.68
CA GLU A 117 24.55 10.15 19.25
C GLU A 117 24.69 9.89 17.75
N VAL A 118 24.00 8.89 17.22
CA VAL A 118 24.05 8.53 15.79
C VAL A 118 23.51 9.68 14.94
N GLN A 119 22.38 10.25 15.33
CA GLN A 119 21.75 11.36 14.60
C GLN A 119 22.62 12.62 14.64
N LEU A 120 23.21 12.94 15.79
CA LEU A 120 24.13 14.07 15.94
C LEU A 120 25.42 13.84 15.14
N THR A 121 25.95 12.62 15.11
CA THR A 121 27.16 12.30 14.32
C THR A 121 26.91 12.45 12.83
N VAL A 122 25.77 11.98 12.32
CA VAL A 122 25.38 12.13 10.91
C VAL A 122 25.17 13.60 10.56
N ASN A 123 24.45 14.34 11.40
CA ASN A 123 24.21 15.76 11.18
C ASN A 123 25.51 16.59 11.27
N TYR A 124 26.41 16.24 12.19
CA TYR A 124 27.73 16.85 12.32
C TYR A 124 28.58 16.63 11.07
N LYS A 125 28.62 15.40 10.57
CA LYS A 125 29.30 15.07 9.31
C LYS A 125 28.76 15.91 8.16
N TYR A 126 27.44 15.93 7.98
CA TYR A 126 26.78 16.69 6.93
C TYR A 126 27.07 18.19 7.02
N ASN A 127 26.92 18.79 8.21
CA ASN A 127 27.16 20.23 8.41
C ASN A 127 28.63 20.61 8.17
N LYS A 128 29.57 19.75 8.57
CA LYS A 128 30.99 19.96 8.35
C LYS A 128 31.37 19.92 6.87
N GLU A 129 30.76 19.02 6.10
CA GLU A 129 30.95 18.96 4.64
C GLU A 129 30.38 20.19 3.92
N HIS A 130 29.31 20.78 4.45
CA HIS A 130 28.59 21.90 3.83
C HIS A 130 28.97 23.28 4.41
N GLY A 131 29.92 23.33 5.36
CA GLY A 131 30.40 24.57 5.97
C GLY A 131 29.36 25.30 6.84
N LEU A 132 28.40 24.57 7.41
CA LEU A 132 27.36 25.08 8.31
C LEU A 132 27.86 25.11 9.76
N ASP A 133 27.17 25.86 10.63
CA ASP A 133 27.55 25.98 12.04
C ASP A 133 27.35 24.64 12.80
N THR A 134 28.38 24.21 13.53
CA THR A 134 28.42 22.91 14.26
C THR A 134 28.46 23.04 15.77
N LYS A 135 28.45 24.27 16.31
CA LYS A 135 28.69 24.54 17.74
C LYS A 135 27.71 23.84 18.69
N GLU A 136 26.43 23.79 18.32
CA GLU A 136 25.40 23.15 19.15
C GLU A 136 25.57 21.62 19.17
N GLN A 137 25.94 21.04 18.03
CA GLN A 137 26.15 19.59 17.88
C GLN A 137 27.38 19.13 18.66
N GLU A 138 28.47 19.90 18.59
CA GLU A 138 29.70 19.63 19.35
C GLU A 138 29.45 19.69 20.85
N LYS A 139 28.69 20.69 21.32
CA LYS A 139 28.32 20.82 22.73
C LYS A 139 27.50 19.63 23.21
N ARG A 140 26.48 19.21 22.44
CA ARG A 140 25.63 18.07 22.81
C ARG A 140 26.39 16.73 22.75
N LEU A 141 27.24 16.52 21.75
CA LEU A 141 28.12 15.35 21.68
C LEU A 141 29.09 15.28 22.87
N ALA A 142 29.58 16.43 23.34
CA ALA A 142 30.41 16.51 24.54
C ALA A 142 29.62 16.21 25.83
N GLU A 143 28.35 16.65 25.92
CA GLU A 143 27.45 16.31 27.03
C GLU A 143 27.16 14.80 27.10
N LEU A 144 27.09 14.13 25.95
CA LEU A 144 26.93 12.68 25.83
C LEU A 144 28.23 11.89 26.09
N GLY A 145 29.37 12.56 26.30
CA GLY A 145 30.67 11.94 26.58
C GLY A 145 31.39 11.36 25.36
N VAL A 146 30.97 11.72 24.15
CA VAL A 146 31.57 11.24 22.91
C VAL A 146 32.85 12.04 22.62
N ASP A 147 33.96 11.34 22.39
CA ASP A 147 35.23 11.99 22.07
C ASP A 147 35.23 12.55 20.64
N LEU A 148 35.06 13.87 20.55
CA LEU A 148 35.11 14.64 19.30
C LEU A 148 36.42 14.42 18.54
N GLY A 149 37.54 14.15 19.24
CA GLY A 149 38.83 13.86 18.61
C GLY A 149 38.80 12.55 17.81
N GLN A 150 38.19 11.50 18.39
CA GLN A 150 38.02 10.22 17.71
C GLN A 150 37.02 10.31 16.55
N LEU A 151 35.93 11.05 16.71
CA LEU A 151 34.97 11.28 15.62
C LEU A 151 35.62 12.01 14.43
N ASN A 152 36.39 13.06 14.71
CA ASN A 152 37.10 13.79 13.67
C ASN A 152 38.18 12.94 12.99
N ALA A 153 38.90 12.10 13.73
CA ALA A 153 39.86 11.16 13.16
C ALA A 153 39.17 10.12 12.25
N LYS A 154 38.00 9.60 12.66
CA LYS A 154 37.19 8.69 11.83
C LYS A 154 36.65 9.37 10.57
N LEU A 155 36.21 10.62 10.67
CA LEU A 155 35.76 11.42 9.53
C LEU A 155 36.88 11.74 8.55
N ALA A 156 38.09 11.98 9.04
CA ALA A 156 39.25 12.26 8.18
C ALA A 156 39.84 11.01 7.52
N ALA A 157 39.58 9.82 8.08
CA ALA A 157 40.05 8.54 7.55
C ALA A 157 39.10 7.91 6.52
N GLN A 158 37.91 8.49 6.32
CA GLN A 158 36.85 8.01 5.42
C GLN A 158 36.78 8.88 4.17
#